data_AF-A0A959UQZ5-F1
#
_entry.id   AF-A0A959UQZ5-F1
#
_cell.length_a   1.000
_cell.length_b   1.000
_cell.length_c   1.000
_cell.angle_alpha   90.00
_cell.angle_beta   90.00
_cell.angle_gamma   90.00
#
_symmetry.space_group_name_H-M   'P 1'
#
loop_
_entity.id
_entity.type
_entity.pdbx_description
1 polymer ?
#
loop_
_entity_poly.entity_id
_entity_poly.type
_entity_poly.pdbx_seq_one_letter_code
_entity_poly.pdbx_strand_id
1 'polypeptide(L)' 'VEALKKPTTDDLYKLGIALRDALLMPSPKLNKDLTAAVKASGKPVLDHVGPDEQVAAHVEFFQSVLEEALV' A
#
# COMPACT_ATOMS: atom_id res chain seq x y z
N VAL A 1 -12.36 -12.67 8.49
CA VAL A 1 -12.56 -13.36 7.20
C VAL A 1 -13.99 -13.22 6.65
N GLU A 2 -14.98 -12.77 7.45
CA GLU A 2 -16.37 -12.60 6.97
C GLU A 2 -16.54 -11.72 5.72
N ALA A 3 -15.68 -10.71 5.53
CA ALA A 3 -15.68 -9.85 4.34
C ALA A 3 -15.39 -10.60 3.01
N LEU A 4 -14.91 -11.85 3.06
CA LEU A 4 -14.57 -12.66 1.89
C LEU A 4 -15.66 -13.68 1.50
N LYS A 5 -16.88 -13.56 2.03
CA LYS A 5 -17.98 -14.47 1.65
C LYS A 5 -18.48 -14.24 0.21
N LYS A 6 -18.37 -13.01 -0.32
CA LYS A 6 -18.56 -12.62 -1.73
C LYS A 6 -17.71 -11.37 -2.04
N PRO A 7 -16.38 -11.50 -2.09
CA PRO A 7 -15.51 -10.34 -2.15
C PRO A 7 -15.56 -9.70 -3.54
N THR A 8 -15.66 -8.39 -3.57
CA THR A 8 -15.29 -7.59 -4.75
C THR A 8 -13.77 -7.50 -4.84
N THR A 9 -13.26 -7.04 -5.99
CA THR A 9 -11.82 -6.75 -6.14
C THR A 9 -11.35 -5.75 -5.07
N ASP A 10 -12.18 -4.77 -4.72
CA ASP A 10 -11.85 -3.77 -3.70
C ASP A 10 -11.75 -4.39 -2.29
N ASP A 11 -12.57 -5.39 -1.98
CA ASP A 11 -12.49 -6.09 -0.69
C ASP A 11 -11.18 -6.88 -0.56
N LEU A 12 -10.67 -7.44 -1.67
CA LEU A 12 -9.37 -8.09 -1.69
C LEU A 12 -8.23 -7.09 -1.46
N TYR A 13 -8.29 -5.92 -2.09
CA TYR A 13 -7.29 -4.86 -1.86
C TYR A 13 -7.34 -4.32 -0.42
N LYS A 14 -8.53 -4.11 0.15
CA LYS A 14 -8.69 -3.70 1.55
C LYS A 14 -8.14 -4.74 2.53
N LEU A 15 -8.33 -6.03 2.24
CA LEU A 15 -7.70 -7.10 3.01
C LEU A 15 -6.17 -7.04 2.89
N GLY A 16 -5.66 -6.85 1.67
CA GLY A 16 -4.23 -6.66 1.44
C GLY A 16 -3.68 -5.49 2.25
N ILE A 17 -4.36 -4.34 2.24
CA ILE A 17 -4.01 -3.17 3.04
C ILE A 17 -3.96 -3.52 4.52
N ALA A 18 -4.93 -4.28 5.05
CA ALA A 18 -4.96 -4.64 6.46
C ALA A 18 -3.79 -5.54 6.89
N LEU A 19 -3.32 -6.43 6.01
CA LEU A 19 -2.32 -7.47 6.31
C LEU A 19 -0.85 -7.08 6.02
N ARG A 20 -0.60 -5.88 5.48
CA ARG A 20 0.75 -5.40 5.15
C ARG A 20 1.20 -4.33 6.13
N ASP A 21 2.50 -4.20 6.37
CA ASP A 21 3.03 -3.14 7.25
C ASP A 21 3.22 -1.82 6.50
N ALA A 22 3.45 -1.89 5.18
CA ALA A 22 3.63 -0.75 4.30
C ALA A 22 2.92 -0.98 2.95
N LEU A 23 2.64 0.11 2.23
CA LEU A 23 1.87 0.10 0.99
C LEU A 23 2.62 0.80 -0.14
N LEU A 24 2.39 0.33 -1.37
CA LEU A 24 2.97 0.87 -2.60
C LEU A 24 1.84 1.22 -3.55
N MET A 25 1.89 2.41 -4.14
CA MET A 25 0.88 2.89 -5.09
C MET A 25 1.37 2.62 -6.51
N PRO A 26 0.89 1.55 -7.20
CA PRO A 26 1.39 1.19 -8.52
C PRO A 26 0.90 2.12 -9.64
N SER A 27 -0.09 2.96 -9.35
CA SER A 27 -0.77 3.84 -10.31
C SER A 27 -1.01 5.21 -9.70
N PRO A 28 -0.94 6.29 -10.48
CA PRO A 28 -1.26 7.64 -10.02
C PRO A 28 -2.75 7.84 -9.72
N LYS A 29 -3.60 6.92 -10.19
CA LYS A 29 -5.04 6.94 -9.95
C LYS A 29 -5.50 5.61 -9.37
N LEU A 30 -6.07 5.69 -8.18
CA LEU A 30 -6.81 4.62 -7.53
C LEU A 30 -8.27 5.05 -7.38
N ASN A 31 -9.18 4.09 -7.24
CA ASN A 31 -10.57 4.43 -6.95
C ASN A 31 -10.69 5.09 -5.56
N LYS A 32 -11.77 5.85 -5.36
CA LYS A 32 -11.96 6.66 -4.14
C LYS A 32 -11.98 5.81 -2.85
N ASP A 33 -12.59 4.63 -2.93
CA ASP A 33 -12.78 3.75 -1.78
C ASP A 33 -11.44 3.17 -1.30
N LEU A 34 -10.58 2.76 -2.22
CA LEU A 34 -9.25 2.27 -1.91
C LEU A 34 -8.32 3.41 -1.50
N THR A 35 -8.41 4.61 -2.10
CA THR A 35 -7.66 5.77 -1.61
C THR A 35 -8.03 6.11 -0.16
N ALA A 36 -9.32 6.02 0.19
CA ALA A 36 -9.78 6.22 1.56
C ALA A 36 -9.23 5.12 2.50
N ALA A 37 -9.23 3.85 2.05
CA ALA A 37 -8.68 2.74 2.83
C ALA A 37 -7.16 2.86 3.07
N VAL A 38 -6.40 3.28 2.06
CA VAL A 38 -4.94 3.53 2.19
C VAL A 38 -4.69 4.62 3.24
N LYS A 39 -5.39 5.76 3.15
CA LYS A 39 -5.26 6.86 4.12
C LYS A 39 -5.67 6.43 5.53
N ALA A 40 -6.78 5.70 5.66
CA ALA A 40 -7.28 5.21 6.94
C ALA A 40 -6.35 4.17 7.59
N SER A 41 -5.49 3.51 6.81
CA SER A 41 -4.55 2.52 7.34
C SER A 41 -3.47 3.15 8.24
N GLY A 42 -3.13 4.42 8.02
CA GLY A 42 -2.06 5.12 8.75
C GLY A 42 -0.65 4.54 8.51
N LYS A 43 -0.51 3.65 7.51
CA LYS A 43 0.73 2.93 7.22
C LYS A 43 1.66 3.78 6.36
N PRO A 44 2.98 3.50 6.37
CA PRO A 44 3.89 4.05 5.37
C PRO A 44 3.41 3.72 3.96
N VAL A 45 3.42 4.73 3.08
CA VAL A 45 3.01 4.61 1.68
C VAL A 45 4.11 5.16 0.78
N LEU A 46 4.54 4.35 -0.20
CA LEU A 46 5.29 4.86 -1.34
C LEU A 46 4.30 5.26 -2.45
N ASP A 47 4.30 6.54 -2.78
CA ASP A 47 3.51 7.07 -3.89
C ASP A 47 3.99 6.58 -5.26
N HIS A 48 3.15 6.74 -6.27
CA HIS A 48 3.52 6.37 -7.63
C HIS A 48 4.67 7.23 -8.13
N VAL A 49 5.77 6.58 -8.53
CA VAL A 49 6.96 7.21 -9.10
C VAL A 49 7.12 6.81 -10.57
N GLY A 50 7.86 7.62 -11.33
CA GLY A 50 8.16 7.33 -12.73
C GLY A 50 9.05 6.09 -12.90
N PRO A 51 9.06 5.47 -14.10
CA PRO A 51 9.81 4.23 -14.34
C PRO A 51 11.30 4.33 -14.02
N ASP A 52 11.93 5.47 -14.32
CA ASP A 52 13.37 5.68 -14.16
C ASP A 52 13.78 5.75 -12.67
N GLU A 53 12.88 6.23 -11.81
CA GLU A 53 13.10 6.39 -10.37
C GLU A 53 12.57 5.20 -9.56
N GLN A 54 11.81 4.30 -10.21
CA GLN A 54 11.05 3.26 -9.54
C GLN A 54 11.93 2.35 -8.67
N VAL A 55 13.06 1.88 -9.20
CA VAL A 55 13.95 0.98 -8.46
C VAL A 55 14.54 1.66 -7.23
N ALA A 56 15.06 2.88 -7.39
CA ALA A 56 15.65 3.64 -6.29
C ALA A 56 14.63 3.91 -5.19
N ALA A 57 13.45 4.43 -5.55
CA ALA A 57 12.38 4.73 -4.60
C ALA A 57 11.90 3.48 -3.83
N HIS A 58 11.81 2.32 -4.48
CA HIS A 58 11.43 1.08 -3.80
C HIS A 58 12.50 0.61 -2.82
N VAL A 59 13.78 0.72 -3.18
CA VAL A 59 14.89 0.33 -2.29
C VAL A 59 14.94 1.24 -1.07
N GLU A 60 14.87 2.55 -1.27
CA GLU A 60 14.91 3.55 -0.19
C GLU A 60 13.71 3.38 0.75
N PHE A 61 12.50 3.21 0.20
CA PHE A 61 11.30 2.98 1.00
C PHE A 61 11.34 1.66 1.78
N PHE A 62 11.84 0.59 1.16
CA PHE A 62 11.96 -0.68 1.86
C PHE A 62 12.98 -0.60 3.01
N GLN A 63 14.10 0.09 2.80
CA GLN A 63 15.10 0.34 3.85
C GLN A 63 14.50 1.15 5.00
N SER A 64 13.77 2.23 4.73
CA SER A 64 13.19 3.06 5.79
C SER A 64 12.17 2.29 6.63
N VAL A 65 11.35 1.44 6.01
CA VAL A 65 10.39 0.56 6.72
C VAL A 65 11.12 -0.46 7.60
N LEU A 66 12.23 -1.04 7.11
CA LEU A 66 13.03 -1.97 7.92
C LEU A 66 13.70 -1.27 9.10
N GLU A 67 14.23 -0.07 8.89
CA GLU A 67 14.85 0.71 9.97
C GLU A 67 13.83 1.09 11.04
N GLU A 68 12.63 1.54 10.65
CA GLU A 68 11.53 1.83 11.59
C GLU A 68 11.13 0.60 12.41
N ALA A 69 11.13 -0.60 11.81
CA ALA A 69 10.79 -1.84 12.50
C ALA A 69 11.85 -2.33 13.49
N LEU A 70 13.08 -1.78 13.45
CA LEU A 70 14.18 -2.14 14.35
C LEU A 70 14.28 -1.23 15.58
N VAL A 71 13.47 -0.18 15.67
CA VAL A 71 13.41 0.80 16.77
C VAL A 71 12.26 0.47 17.72
#